data_AF-H0EZ20-F1
#
_entry.id   AF-H0EZ20-F1
#
_cell.length_a   1.000
_cell.length_b   1.000
_cell.length_c   1.000
_cell.angle_alpha   90.00
_cell.angle_beta   90.00
_cell.angle_gamma   90.00
#
_symmetry.space_group_name_H-M   'P 1'
#
loop_
_entity.id
_entity.type
_entity.pdbx_description
1 polymer ?
#
loop_
_entity_poly.entity_id
_entity_poly.type
_entity_poly.pdbx_seq_one_letter_code
_entity_poly.pdbx_strand_id
1 'polypeptide(L)'
;MQSTALQLWLQETTSSALLVNGGAHSSGLRSPMSFVSAKLANSLREARKQGPANIDSNIIDLHFFCGEHSNWRDGEEDDMPGPASVINSLLAQLLTQYKHFDVASIKHLKKLEWHDLKAMGNILGKLLTQLPSRMMVFCIIDGLSFYDDDDMVEDLEKLVKKLINLTRRGSDENCMFKLLLTVPTRLRLDAVGSLDEEGEVLDVPEIIDRGGGFNDMQWDLGAGQDVAELAGLAIDVD
;
A
#
# COMPACT_ATOMS: atom_id res chain seq x y z
N MET A 1 7.22 -18.80 2.84
CA MET A 1 7.96 -17.60 2.38
C MET A 1 8.45 -16.82 3.59
N GLN A 2 9.72 -16.95 3.95
CA GLN A 2 10.36 -16.04 4.92
C GLN A 2 11.15 -15.02 4.10
N SER A 3 10.60 -13.83 3.92
CA SER A 3 11.33 -12.72 3.30
C SER A 3 11.81 -11.80 4.42
N THR A 4 13.11 -11.78 4.67
CA THR A 4 13.71 -10.90 5.67
C THR A 4 13.38 -9.44 5.38
N ALA A 5 13.37 -9.03 4.10
CA ALA A 5 13.01 -7.66 3.72
C ALA A 5 11.56 -7.32 4.09
N LEU A 6 10.60 -8.22 3.83
CA LEU A 6 9.20 -8.00 4.21
C LEU A 6 9.02 -7.95 5.73
N GLN A 7 9.72 -8.81 6.47
CA GLN A 7 9.66 -8.82 7.94
C GLN A 7 10.28 -7.56 8.54
N LEU A 8 11.45 -7.15 8.06
CA LEU A 8 12.10 -5.90 8.49
C LEU A 8 11.20 -4.70 8.20
N TRP A 9 10.63 -4.62 6.99
CA TRP A 9 9.69 -3.57 6.64
C TRP A 9 8.43 -3.58 7.53
N LEU A 10 7.91 -4.74 7.92
CA LEU A 10 6.77 -4.83 8.86
C LEU A 10 7.14 -4.32 10.26
N GLN A 11 8.31 -4.71 10.77
CA GLN A 11 8.78 -4.41 12.12
C GLN A 11 9.35 -3.00 12.29
N GLU A 12 9.71 -2.34 11.20
CA GLU A 12 10.29 -1.01 11.24
C GLU A 12 9.36 0.00 11.92
N THR A 13 9.91 0.84 12.80
CA THR A 13 9.10 1.77 13.61
C THR A 13 8.99 3.17 13.00
N THR A 14 9.32 3.30 11.72
CA THR A 14 9.31 4.54 10.94
C THR A 14 8.55 4.33 9.64
N SER A 15 8.11 5.42 9.01
CA SER A 15 7.61 5.37 7.64
C SER A 15 8.66 4.80 6.70
N SER A 16 8.25 3.88 5.85
CA SER A 16 9.14 3.24 4.89
C SER A 16 8.40 2.68 3.70
N ALA A 17 9.13 2.49 2.61
CA ALA A 17 8.63 1.91 1.37
C ALA A 17 9.32 0.57 1.12
N LEU A 18 8.57 -0.38 0.59
CA LEU A 18 9.09 -1.62 0.03
C LEU A 18 8.49 -1.82 -1.36
N LEU A 19 9.33 -1.85 -2.38
CA LEU A 19 9.00 -2.30 -3.72
C LEU A 19 9.42 -3.75 -3.88
N VAL A 20 8.48 -4.62 -4.25
CA VAL A 20 8.76 -6.01 -4.60
C VAL A 20 8.60 -6.19 -6.11
N ASN A 21 9.71 -6.39 -6.80
CA ASN A 21 9.73 -6.82 -8.19
C ASN A 21 9.61 -8.35 -8.24
N GLY A 22 8.63 -8.84 -8.97
CA GLY A 22 8.47 -10.26 -9.24
C GLY A 22 9.42 -10.78 -10.32
N GLY A 23 9.62 -12.10 -10.33
CA GLY A 23 10.39 -12.79 -11.35
C GLY A 23 9.57 -13.27 -12.55
N ALA A 24 8.31 -12.82 -12.71
CA ALA A 24 7.45 -13.36 -13.77
C ALA A 24 7.91 -12.88 -15.16
N HIS A 25 7.72 -13.75 -16.15
CA HIS A 25 7.98 -13.46 -17.56
C HIS A 25 6.88 -12.61 -18.21
N SER A 26 5.67 -12.66 -17.66
CA SER A 26 4.49 -11.95 -18.16
C SER A 26 3.59 -11.50 -17.03
N SER A 27 2.85 -10.42 -17.28
CA SER A 27 1.83 -9.88 -16.39
C SER A 27 0.53 -10.68 -16.51
N GLY A 28 0.44 -11.79 -15.78
CA GLY A 28 -0.86 -12.39 -15.49
C GLY A 28 -1.69 -11.49 -14.55
N LEU A 29 -3.02 -11.53 -14.65
CA LEU A 29 -3.95 -10.77 -13.77
C LEU A 29 -3.67 -10.97 -12.28
N ARG A 30 -3.20 -12.16 -11.91
CA ARG A 30 -2.85 -12.54 -10.55
C ARG A 30 -1.48 -13.16 -10.54
N SER A 31 -0.65 -12.77 -9.57
CA SER A 31 0.66 -13.35 -9.32
C SER A 31 0.72 -13.99 -7.94
N PRO A 32 1.73 -14.83 -7.62
CA PRO A 32 1.99 -15.23 -6.24
C PRO A 32 2.14 -14.03 -5.28
N MET A 33 2.64 -12.90 -5.78
CA MET A 33 2.71 -11.65 -5.01
C MET A 33 1.33 -11.09 -4.70
N SER A 34 0.39 -11.16 -5.63
CA SER A 34 -1.01 -10.75 -5.39
C SER A 34 -1.64 -11.52 -4.23
N PHE A 35 -1.32 -12.82 -4.12
CA PHE A 35 -1.76 -13.61 -2.98
C PHE A 35 -1.11 -13.16 -1.66
N VAL A 36 0.20 -12.88 -1.64
CA VAL A 36 0.90 -12.35 -0.47
C VAL A 36 0.32 -10.99 -0.05
N SER A 37 0.15 -10.07 -1.00
CA SER A 37 -0.46 -8.74 -0.79
C SER A 37 -1.87 -8.87 -0.19
N ALA A 38 -2.68 -9.79 -0.74
CA ALA A 38 -4.03 -10.05 -0.24
C ALA A 38 -4.05 -10.68 1.16
N LYS A 39 -3.16 -11.65 1.45
CA LYS A 39 -3.03 -12.25 2.77
C LYS A 39 -2.58 -11.21 3.80
N LEU A 40 -1.66 -10.32 3.44
CA LEU A 40 -1.22 -9.23 4.31
C LEU A 40 -2.36 -8.25 4.60
N ALA A 41 -3.05 -7.75 3.56
CA ALA A 41 -4.20 -6.86 3.71
C ALA A 41 -5.29 -7.49 4.59
N ASN A 42 -5.60 -8.78 4.37
CA ASN A 42 -6.56 -9.50 5.20
C ASN A 42 -6.10 -9.61 6.67
N SER A 43 -4.82 -9.90 6.90
CA SER A 43 -4.28 -10.03 8.26
C SER A 43 -4.33 -8.70 9.01
N LEU A 44 -3.98 -7.59 8.34
CA LEU A 44 -4.09 -6.23 8.90
C LEU A 44 -5.54 -5.86 9.21
N ARG A 45 -6.47 -6.21 8.31
CA ARG A 45 -7.91 -5.99 8.53
C ARG A 45 -8.43 -6.75 9.74
N GLU A 46 -8.00 -8.00 9.94
CA GLU A 46 -8.40 -8.79 11.10
C GLU A 46 -7.75 -8.26 12.38
N ALA A 47 -6.47 -7.89 12.36
CA ALA A 47 -5.81 -7.19 13.46
C ALA A 47 -6.57 -5.93 13.88
N ARG A 48 -7.00 -5.12 12.90
CA ARG A 48 -7.82 -3.92 13.14
C ARG A 48 -9.14 -4.20 13.85
N LYS A 49 -9.78 -5.35 13.58
CA LYS A 49 -11.07 -5.73 14.18
C LYS A 49 -10.94 -6.33 15.58
N GLN A 50 -9.75 -6.76 15.99
CA GLN A 50 -9.54 -7.47 17.27
C GLN A 50 -9.51 -6.54 18.50
N GLY A 51 -9.59 -5.22 18.30
CA GLY A 51 -9.68 -4.24 19.39
C GLY A 51 -11.05 -4.21 20.08
N PRO A 52 -11.15 -3.65 21.31
CA PRO A 52 -12.43 -3.40 21.96
C PRO A 52 -13.32 -2.54 21.07
N ALA A 53 -14.62 -2.84 21.00
CA ALA A 53 -15.58 -2.15 20.12
C ALA A 53 -15.68 -0.61 20.34
N ASN A 54 -15.08 -0.10 21.42
CA ASN A 54 -15.10 1.31 21.81
C ASN A 54 -13.74 2.02 21.64
N ILE A 55 -12.71 1.35 21.12
CA ILE A 55 -11.38 1.93 20.88
C ILE A 55 -11.11 1.83 19.38
N ASP A 56 -10.84 2.98 18.76
CA ASP A 56 -10.39 3.00 17.38
C ASP A 56 -9.06 2.27 17.28
N SER A 57 -8.98 1.29 16.37
CA SER A 57 -7.72 0.62 16.09
C SER A 57 -6.68 1.63 15.61
N ASN A 58 -5.44 1.43 16.03
CA ASN A 58 -4.29 2.19 15.54
C ASN A 58 -3.88 1.77 14.11
N ILE A 59 -4.48 0.74 13.51
CA ILE A 59 -4.15 0.25 12.17
C ILE A 59 -5.17 0.72 11.15
N ILE A 60 -4.68 1.30 10.06
CA ILE A 60 -5.45 1.58 8.84
C ILE A 60 -4.84 0.75 7.71
N ASP A 61 -5.63 -0.14 7.11
CA ASP A 61 -5.23 -0.98 5.99
C ASP A 61 -5.79 -0.43 4.68
N LEU A 62 -4.99 0.31 3.93
CA LEU A 62 -5.33 0.77 2.59
C LEU A 62 -4.76 -0.21 1.58
N HIS A 63 -5.57 -0.64 0.61
CA HIS A 63 -5.11 -1.57 -0.41
C HIS A 63 -5.75 -1.35 -1.77
N PHE A 64 -5.02 -1.62 -2.83
CA PHE A 64 -5.53 -1.58 -4.19
C PHE A 64 -4.89 -2.68 -5.04
N PHE A 65 -5.72 -3.51 -5.69
CA PHE A 65 -5.28 -4.60 -6.55
C PHE A 65 -5.56 -4.22 -8.01
N CYS A 66 -4.53 -3.73 -8.71
CA CYS A 66 -4.66 -3.22 -10.08
C CYS A 66 -5.18 -4.28 -11.06
N GLY A 67 -4.78 -5.55 -10.88
CA GLY A 67 -5.23 -6.66 -11.72
C GLY A 67 -6.73 -6.92 -11.67
N GLU A 68 -7.39 -6.63 -10.54
CA GLU A 68 -8.85 -6.79 -10.37
C GLU A 68 -9.65 -5.58 -10.92
N HIS A 69 -8.97 -4.52 -11.36
CA HIS A 69 -9.57 -3.30 -11.92
C HIS A 69 -9.07 -3.06 -13.36
N SER A 70 -8.80 -4.15 -14.08
CA SER A 70 -8.22 -4.13 -15.43
C SER A 70 -9.25 -4.14 -16.57
N ASN A 71 -10.56 -4.13 -16.25
CA ASN A 71 -11.67 -4.15 -17.21
C ASN A 71 -11.73 -2.92 -18.16
N TRP A 72 -10.79 -1.98 -18.05
CA TRP A 72 -10.71 -0.85 -18.95
C TRP A 72 -10.39 -1.15 -20.39
N ARG A 73 -9.73 -2.29 -20.65
CA ARG A 73 -9.45 -2.73 -22.00
C ARG A 73 -10.71 -3.16 -22.76
N ASP A 74 -11.83 -3.34 -22.07
CA ASP A 74 -13.11 -3.77 -22.66
C ASP A 74 -14.00 -2.61 -23.12
N GLY A 75 -13.54 -1.36 -23.03
CA GLY A 75 -14.14 -0.22 -23.71
C GLY A 75 -15.43 0.33 -23.09
N GLU A 76 -15.71 0.05 -21.82
CA GLU A 76 -16.79 0.74 -21.10
C GLU A 76 -16.33 2.17 -20.75
N GLU A 77 -16.92 3.16 -21.44
CA GLU A 77 -16.58 4.60 -21.36
C GLU A 77 -16.73 5.23 -19.96
N ASP A 78 -17.38 4.53 -19.02
CA ASP A 78 -17.70 5.05 -17.68
C ASP A 78 -16.75 4.57 -16.58
N ASP A 79 -15.89 3.58 -16.85
CA ASP A 79 -14.86 3.21 -15.89
C ASP A 79 -13.69 4.20 -16.01
N MET A 80 -13.16 4.58 -14.87
CA MET A 80 -12.12 5.59 -14.70
C MET A 80 -10.79 4.91 -14.35
N PRO A 81 -10.26 4.02 -15.22
CA PRO A 81 -9.14 3.16 -14.90
C PRO A 81 -7.83 3.92 -14.85
N GLY A 82 -6.86 3.30 -14.18
CA GLY A 82 -5.50 3.82 -14.16
C GLY A 82 -5.13 4.45 -12.83
N PRO A 83 -3.99 5.14 -12.78
CA PRO A 83 -3.40 5.66 -11.54
C PRO A 83 -4.35 6.53 -10.71
N ALA A 84 -5.28 7.26 -11.34
CA ALA A 84 -6.29 8.07 -10.65
C ALA A 84 -7.26 7.22 -9.80
N SER A 85 -7.68 6.06 -10.30
CA SER A 85 -8.53 5.13 -9.54
C SER A 85 -7.86 4.64 -8.26
N VAL A 86 -6.55 4.40 -8.31
CA VAL A 86 -5.75 3.95 -7.17
C VAL A 86 -5.87 4.96 -6.04
N ILE A 87 -5.53 6.22 -6.30
CA ILE A 87 -5.50 7.23 -5.24
C ILE A 87 -6.90 7.58 -4.72
N ASN A 88 -7.91 7.58 -5.58
CA ASN A 88 -9.29 7.79 -5.18
C ASN A 88 -9.79 6.68 -4.25
N SER A 89 -9.45 5.42 -4.58
CA SER A 89 -9.78 4.28 -3.72
C SER A 89 -9.07 4.38 -2.36
N LEU A 90 -7.78 4.73 -2.34
CA LEU A 90 -7.03 4.92 -1.09
C LEU A 90 -7.64 6.03 -0.22
N LEU A 91 -8.05 7.15 -0.82
CA LEU A 91 -8.74 8.24 -0.12
C LEU A 91 -10.10 7.79 0.44
N ALA A 92 -10.90 7.07 -0.36
CA ALA A 92 -12.20 6.57 0.07
C ALA A 92 -12.06 5.57 1.23
N GLN A 93 -11.07 4.67 1.17
CA GLN A 93 -10.76 3.74 2.25
C GLN A 93 -10.32 4.47 3.52
N LEU A 94 -9.42 5.45 3.42
CA LEU A 94 -8.95 6.24 4.56
C LEU A 94 -10.11 6.97 5.27
N LEU A 95 -10.94 7.67 4.51
CA LEU A 95 -12.15 8.35 5.01
C LEU A 95 -13.21 7.38 5.54
N THR A 96 -13.18 6.13 5.10
CA THR A 96 -14.07 5.08 5.58
C THR A 96 -13.60 4.53 6.93
N GLN A 97 -12.30 4.37 7.11
CA GLN A 97 -11.70 3.75 8.30
C GLN A 97 -11.49 4.73 9.45
N TYR A 98 -11.24 6.01 9.18
CA TYR A 98 -11.10 7.05 10.20
C TYR A 98 -12.13 8.17 10.00
N LYS A 99 -12.96 8.42 11.02
CA LYS A 99 -14.09 9.37 10.95
C LYS A 99 -13.83 10.73 11.57
N HIS A 100 -12.72 10.88 12.29
CA HIS A 100 -12.42 12.08 13.08
C HIS A 100 -11.59 13.13 12.33
N PHE A 101 -11.63 13.10 10.98
CA PHE A 101 -10.99 14.14 10.18
C PHE A 101 -11.69 15.48 10.37
N ASP A 102 -10.90 16.56 10.43
CA ASP A 102 -11.45 17.91 10.35
C ASP A 102 -11.90 18.17 8.92
N VAL A 103 -13.19 17.93 8.68
CA VAL A 103 -13.84 18.15 7.38
C VAL A 103 -13.75 19.61 6.92
N ALA A 104 -13.49 20.58 7.80
CA ALA A 104 -13.30 21.97 7.40
C ALA A 104 -11.99 22.15 6.60
N SER A 105 -10.93 21.45 6.97
CA SER A 105 -9.63 21.45 6.27
C SER A 105 -9.71 20.92 4.83
N ILE A 106 -10.75 20.11 4.54
CA ILE A 106 -11.02 19.49 3.25
C ILE A 106 -12.24 20.07 2.52
N LYS A 107 -12.79 21.21 2.95
CA LYS A 107 -13.92 21.85 2.22
C LYS A 107 -13.57 22.29 0.80
N HIS A 108 -12.30 22.52 0.51
CA HIS A 108 -11.82 22.84 -0.84
C HIS A 108 -11.92 21.64 -1.80
N LEU A 109 -12.16 20.42 -1.30
CA LEU A 109 -12.32 19.19 -2.09
C LEU A 109 -13.50 19.20 -3.05
N LYS A 110 -14.55 19.98 -2.77
CA LYS A 110 -15.75 20.03 -3.63
C LYS A 110 -15.49 20.57 -5.04
N LYS A 111 -14.32 21.16 -5.30
CA LYS A 111 -13.94 21.75 -6.60
C LYS A 111 -12.86 20.95 -7.34
N LEU A 112 -12.46 19.81 -6.80
CA LEU A 112 -11.36 19.04 -7.35
C LEU A 112 -11.84 18.04 -8.37
N GLU A 113 -11.15 18.00 -9.50
CA GLU A 113 -11.33 16.97 -10.49
C GLU A 113 -10.70 15.69 -9.96
N TRP A 114 -11.49 14.61 -9.92
CA TRP A 114 -11.07 13.29 -9.41
C TRP A 114 -9.92 12.66 -10.19
N HIS A 115 -9.53 13.27 -11.32
CA HIS A 115 -8.46 12.83 -12.20
C HIS A 115 -7.14 13.57 -11.91
N ASP A 116 -7.16 14.65 -11.10
CA ASP A 116 -5.94 15.38 -10.73
C ASP A 116 -5.17 14.62 -9.63
N LEU A 117 -4.28 13.73 -10.07
CA LEU A 117 -3.40 12.93 -9.21
C LEU A 117 -2.60 13.77 -8.21
N LYS A 118 -2.09 14.93 -8.66
CA LYS A 118 -1.26 15.79 -7.81
C LYS A 118 -2.12 16.32 -6.67
N ALA A 119 -3.32 16.76 -6.98
CA ALA A 119 -4.20 17.28 -5.96
C ALA A 119 -4.72 16.18 -5.03
N MET A 120 -5.17 15.03 -5.56
CA MET A 120 -5.56 13.85 -4.75
C MET A 120 -4.43 13.39 -3.82
N GLY A 121 -3.19 13.39 -4.30
CA GLY A 121 -2.03 13.09 -3.46
C GLY A 121 -1.79 14.10 -2.35
N ASN A 122 -1.97 15.38 -2.62
CA ASN A 122 -1.84 16.41 -1.59
C ASN A 122 -2.92 16.28 -0.52
N ILE A 123 -4.11 15.83 -0.90
CA ILE A 123 -5.22 15.58 0.01
C ILE A 123 -4.90 14.38 0.89
N LEU A 124 -4.43 13.29 0.30
CA LEU A 124 -4.01 12.11 1.04
C LEU A 124 -2.96 12.49 2.09
N GLY A 125 -1.91 13.24 1.70
CA GLY A 125 -0.89 13.71 2.64
C GLY A 125 -1.44 14.59 3.76
N LYS A 126 -2.39 15.49 3.47
CA LYS A 126 -3.06 16.33 4.48
C LYS A 126 -3.95 15.53 5.42
N LEU A 127 -4.62 14.50 4.94
CA LEU A 127 -5.40 13.61 5.79
C LEU A 127 -4.47 12.82 6.71
N LEU A 128 -3.36 12.29 6.19
CA LEU A 128 -2.36 11.61 7.01
C LEU A 128 -1.79 12.51 8.13
N THR A 129 -1.59 13.82 7.91
CA THR A 129 -1.19 14.74 9.01
C THR A 129 -2.20 14.88 10.14
N GLN A 130 -3.47 14.59 9.89
CA GLN A 130 -4.53 14.72 10.89
C GLN A 130 -4.71 13.44 11.72
N LEU A 131 -4.06 12.34 11.33
CA LEU A 131 -4.08 11.11 12.11
C LEU A 131 -3.26 11.29 13.39
N PRO A 132 -3.64 10.64 14.50
CA PRO A 132 -2.84 10.63 15.73
C PRO A 132 -1.47 9.97 15.56
N SER A 133 -0.47 10.43 16.32
CA SER A 133 0.94 9.95 16.30
C SER A 133 1.15 8.46 16.49
N ARG A 134 0.15 7.74 17.01
CA ARG A 134 0.20 6.29 17.24
C ARG A 134 -0.41 5.47 16.10
N MET A 135 -1.00 6.11 15.10
CA MET A 135 -1.59 5.39 13.98
C MET A 135 -0.53 4.88 13.00
N MET A 136 -0.77 3.67 12.50
CA MET A 136 -0.02 2.99 11.46
C MET A 136 -0.93 2.82 10.24
N VAL A 137 -0.54 3.45 9.14
CA VAL A 137 -1.22 3.36 7.86
C VAL A 137 -0.40 2.46 6.95
N PHE A 138 -0.92 1.28 6.68
CA PHE A 138 -0.38 0.39 5.66
C PHE A 138 -1.05 0.69 4.32
N CYS A 139 -0.26 0.91 3.29
CA CYS A 139 -0.72 1.16 1.92
C CYS A 139 -0.15 0.09 1.01
N ILE A 140 -0.99 -0.84 0.55
CA ILE A 140 -0.59 -1.98 -0.27
C ILE A 140 -1.12 -1.80 -1.69
N ILE A 141 -0.24 -1.68 -2.67
CA ILE A 141 -0.64 -1.55 -4.08
C ILE A 141 -0.03 -2.71 -4.86
N ASP A 142 -0.92 -3.55 -5.40
CA ASP A 142 -0.56 -4.77 -6.11
C ASP A 142 -0.76 -4.64 -7.61
N GLY A 143 0.27 -5.02 -8.38
CA GLY A 143 0.19 -5.09 -9.82
C GLY A 143 0.32 -3.74 -10.54
N LEU A 144 1.15 -2.82 -10.06
CA LEU A 144 1.31 -1.50 -10.71
C LEU A 144 1.65 -1.57 -12.20
N SER A 145 2.28 -2.66 -12.66
CA SER A 145 2.60 -2.89 -14.08
C SER A 145 1.36 -2.96 -14.99
N PHE A 146 0.13 -3.06 -14.46
CA PHE A 146 -1.10 -2.95 -15.25
C PHE A 146 -1.33 -1.55 -15.83
N TYR A 147 -0.65 -0.54 -15.29
CA TYR A 147 -0.71 0.85 -15.77
C TYR A 147 0.61 1.31 -16.38
N ASP A 148 1.58 0.41 -16.54
CA ASP A 148 2.87 0.65 -17.19
C ASP A 148 2.73 0.48 -18.71
N ASP A 149 1.91 1.37 -19.29
CA ASP A 149 1.64 1.50 -20.72
C ASP A 149 1.91 2.95 -21.14
N ASP A 150 2.23 3.19 -22.42
CA ASP A 150 2.74 4.47 -22.93
C ASP A 150 1.78 5.64 -22.62
N ASP A 151 0.47 5.37 -22.61
CA ASP A 151 -0.56 6.38 -22.36
C ASP A 151 -0.69 6.78 -20.87
N MET A 152 -0.23 5.92 -19.95
CA MET A 152 -0.47 6.06 -18.50
C MET A 152 0.81 6.18 -17.67
N VAL A 153 1.98 5.98 -18.30
CA VAL A 153 3.29 5.97 -17.61
C VAL A 153 3.58 7.27 -16.86
N GLU A 154 3.22 8.44 -17.42
CA GLU A 154 3.43 9.73 -16.74
C GLU A 154 2.60 9.87 -15.46
N ASP A 155 1.37 9.36 -15.50
CA ASP A 155 0.45 9.40 -14.38
C ASP A 155 0.81 8.34 -13.32
N LEU A 156 1.29 7.19 -13.76
CA LEU A 156 1.85 6.17 -12.90
C LEU A 156 3.11 6.69 -12.19
N GLU A 157 4.01 7.36 -12.90
CA GLU A 157 5.21 8.03 -12.37
C GLU A 157 4.82 9.06 -11.28
N LYS A 158 3.84 9.92 -11.56
CA LYS A 158 3.33 10.90 -10.59
C LYS A 158 2.77 10.21 -9.34
N LEU A 159 1.97 9.15 -9.52
CA LEU A 159 1.39 8.39 -8.41
C LEU A 159 2.47 7.76 -7.54
N VAL A 160 3.39 6.99 -8.13
CA VAL A 160 4.47 6.29 -7.40
C VAL A 160 5.36 7.28 -6.68
N LYS A 161 5.81 8.34 -7.38
CA LYS A 161 6.60 9.42 -6.77
C LYS A 161 5.89 10.05 -5.59
N LYS A 162 4.58 10.28 -5.71
CA LYS A 162 3.82 10.91 -4.63
C LYS A 162 3.72 10.00 -3.41
N LEU A 163 3.47 8.71 -3.61
CA LEU A 163 3.36 7.73 -2.53
C LEU A 163 4.70 7.53 -1.81
N ILE A 164 5.81 7.44 -2.54
CA ILE A 164 7.15 7.37 -1.93
C ILE A 164 7.43 8.65 -1.14
N ASN A 165 7.11 9.83 -1.67
CA ASN A 165 7.26 11.07 -0.91
C ASN A 165 6.43 11.10 0.40
N LEU A 166 5.36 10.31 0.52
CA LEU A 166 4.61 10.21 1.77
C LEU A 166 5.37 9.42 2.85
N THR A 167 6.30 8.53 2.49
CA THR A 167 7.15 7.81 3.45
C THR A 167 8.32 8.65 3.93
N ARG A 168 8.65 9.75 3.23
CA ARG A 168 9.83 10.61 3.50
C ARG A 168 9.51 11.92 4.21
N ARG A 169 8.39 12.01 4.91
CA ARG A 169 7.87 13.29 5.45
C ARG A 169 8.62 13.78 6.70
N GLY A 170 9.49 12.97 7.29
CA GLY A 170 10.37 13.38 8.39
C GLY A 170 9.59 13.91 9.60
N SER A 171 10.01 15.06 10.16
CA SER A 171 9.39 15.64 11.37
C SER A 171 7.93 16.06 11.22
N ASP A 172 7.40 16.14 10.00
CA ASP A 172 6.01 16.53 9.71
C ASP A 172 5.06 15.31 9.72
N GLU A 173 5.60 14.13 10.04
CA GLU A 173 4.87 12.88 10.14
C GLU A 173 4.14 12.78 11.48
N ASN A 174 2.82 12.66 11.43
CA ASN A 174 1.97 12.47 12.59
C ASN A 174 1.39 11.05 12.65
N CYS A 175 1.81 10.15 11.77
CA CYS A 175 1.41 8.74 11.76
C CYS A 175 2.45 7.97 10.94
N MET A 176 2.67 6.71 11.29
CA MET A 176 3.56 5.84 10.52
C MET A 176 2.91 5.44 9.19
N PHE A 177 3.52 5.78 8.06
CA PHE A 177 3.04 5.42 6.72
C PHE A 177 3.96 4.37 6.10
N LYS A 178 3.44 3.15 5.97
CA LYS A 178 4.14 2.00 5.40
C LYS A 178 3.60 1.71 4.00
N LEU A 179 4.44 1.85 2.99
CA LEU A 179 4.08 1.61 1.60
C LEU A 179 4.64 0.28 1.10
N LEU A 180 3.78 -0.60 0.59
CA LEU A 180 4.15 -1.80 -0.14
C LEU A 180 3.68 -1.67 -1.59
N LEU A 181 4.64 -1.63 -2.50
CA LEU A 181 4.41 -1.68 -3.94
C LEU A 181 4.80 -3.06 -4.44
N THR A 182 3.98 -3.69 -5.25
CA THR A 182 4.36 -4.95 -5.89
C THR A 182 4.05 -4.93 -7.38
N VAL A 183 4.92 -5.58 -8.14
CA VAL A 183 4.76 -5.78 -9.58
C VAL A 183 5.09 -7.23 -9.94
N PRO A 184 4.31 -7.89 -10.81
CA PRO A 184 4.59 -9.26 -11.27
C PRO A 184 5.97 -9.41 -11.94
N THR A 185 6.40 -8.35 -12.63
CA THR A 185 7.67 -8.29 -13.36
C THR A 185 8.60 -7.29 -12.67
N ARG A 186 9.10 -6.26 -13.37
CA ARG A 186 9.92 -5.19 -12.81
C ARG A 186 9.37 -3.85 -13.23
N LEU A 187 9.23 -2.94 -12.27
CA LEU A 187 8.78 -1.57 -12.51
C LEU A 187 9.97 -0.72 -12.99
N ARG A 188 9.81 -0.02 -14.11
CA ARG A 188 10.86 0.82 -14.70
C ARG A 188 10.44 2.29 -14.74
N LEU A 189 10.35 2.87 -13.55
CA LEU A 189 9.96 4.27 -13.35
C LEU A 189 11.12 5.05 -12.73
N ASP A 190 11.27 6.31 -13.11
CA ASP A 190 12.29 7.20 -12.53
C ASP A 190 12.02 7.41 -11.03
N ALA A 191 10.75 7.43 -10.64
CA ALA A 191 10.30 7.55 -9.25
C ALA A 191 10.88 6.45 -8.34
N VAL A 192 11.05 5.23 -8.86
CA VAL A 192 11.62 4.10 -8.12
C VAL A 192 13.11 4.31 -7.83
N GLY A 193 13.80 5.18 -8.59
CA GLY A 193 15.18 5.55 -8.30
C GLY A 193 15.39 6.27 -6.96
N SER A 194 14.31 6.73 -6.32
CA SER A 194 14.34 7.27 -4.94
C SER A 194 14.21 6.20 -3.84
N LEU A 195 14.08 4.93 -4.22
CA LEU A 195 14.20 3.76 -3.36
C LEU A 195 15.64 3.22 -3.49
N ASP A 196 16.62 4.01 -3.03
CA ASP A 196 18.04 3.70 -3.12
C ASP A 196 18.62 3.16 -1.79
N GLU A 197 17.80 3.06 -0.75
CA GLU A 197 18.21 2.46 0.52
C GLU A 197 18.23 0.93 0.43
N GLU A 198 19.27 0.32 1.00
CA GLU A 198 19.45 -1.12 1.02
C GLU A 198 18.29 -1.79 1.79
N GLY A 199 17.44 -2.52 1.08
CA GLY A 199 16.27 -3.19 1.65
C GLY A 199 14.91 -2.66 1.19
N GLU A 200 14.86 -1.53 0.49
CA GLU A 200 13.59 -0.97 -0.02
C GLU A 200 13.16 -1.54 -1.36
N VAL A 201 14.07 -2.20 -2.08
CA VAL A 201 13.76 -2.93 -3.32
C VAL A 201 14.11 -4.40 -3.14
N LEU A 202 13.11 -5.26 -3.28
CA LEU A 202 13.25 -6.71 -3.25
C LEU A 202 12.98 -7.26 -4.65
N ASP A 203 14.01 -7.83 -5.28
CA ASP A 203 13.87 -8.60 -6.52
C ASP A 203 13.65 -10.09 -6.19
N VAL A 204 12.48 -10.61 -6.53
CA VAL A 204 12.17 -12.04 -6.38
C VAL A 204 12.75 -12.81 -7.56
N PRO A 205 13.60 -13.83 -7.31
CA PRO A 205 14.18 -14.63 -8.39
C PRO A 205 13.09 -15.44 -9.11
N GLU A 206 13.28 -15.63 -10.42
CA GLU A 206 12.39 -16.44 -11.25
C GLU A 206 12.38 -17.92 -10.83
N ILE A 207 13.55 -18.45 -10.47
CA ILE A 207 13.73 -19.84 -10.04
C ILE A 207 14.04 -19.84 -8.55
N ILE A 208 13.14 -20.45 -7.79
CA ILE A 208 13.36 -20.73 -6.36
C ILE A 208 13.69 -22.22 -6.25
N ASP A 209 14.76 -22.55 -5.52
CA ASP A 209 15.10 -23.94 -5.23
C ASP A 209 13.90 -24.68 -4.60
N ARG A 210 13.61 -25.91 -5.07
CA ARG A 210 12.43 -26.68 -4.66
C ARG A 210 12.39 -26.83 -3.14
N GLY A 211 11.35 -26.28 -2.50
CA GLY A 211 11.09 -26.47 -1.06
C GLY A 211 10.33 -25.34 -0.34
N GLY A 212 10.05 -24.21 -1.00
CA GLY A 212 9.54 -22.99 -0.34
C GLY A 212 8.08 -22.59 -0.62
N GLY A 213 7.18 -23.54 -0.92
CA GLY A 213 5.77 -23.22 -1.19
C GLY A 213 5.10 -22.47 -0.02
N PHE A 214 4.17 -21.55 -0.34
CA PHE A 214 3.41 -20.83 0.69
C PHE A 214 2.55 -21.83 1.48
N ASN A 215 2.75 -21.90 2.79
CA ASN A 215 1.87 -22.62 3.70
C ASN A 215 1.50 -21.70 4.87
N ASP A 216 0.29 -21.87 5.42
CA ASP A 216 -0.22 -21.02 6.49
C ASP A 216 0.70 -21.04 7.73
N MET A 217 1.29 -22.19 8.05
CA MET A 217 2.23 -22.31 9.18
C MET A 217 3.46 -21.40 9.04
N GLN A 218 4.02 -21.26 7.83
CA GLN A 218 5.15 -20.35 7.57
C GLN A 218 4.73 -18.88 7.60
N TRP A 219 3.48 -18.57 7.25
CA TRP A 219 2.94 -17.22 7.40
C TRP A 219 2.79 -16.87 8.87
N ASP A 220 2.15 -17.76 9.62
CA ASP A 220 1.86 -17.57 11.05
C ASP A 220 3.14 -17.46 11.88
N LEU A 221 4.22 -18.16 11.52
CA LEU A 221 5.54 -18.07 12.16
C LEU A 221 6.40 -16.89 11.67
N GLY A 222 5.90 -16.06 10.76
CA GLY A 222 6.63 -14.94 10.16
C GLY A 222 5.79 -13.68 10.14
N ALA A 223 5.49 -13.17 8.94
CA ALA A 223 4.74 -11.93 8.75
C ALA A 223 3.37 -11.92 9.46
N GLY A 224 2.72 -13.07 9.62
CA GLY A 224 1.46 -13.19 10.36
C GLY A 224 1.63 -12.91 11.86
N GLN A 225 2.70 -13.41 12.48
CA GLN A 225 3.05 -13.09 13.85
C GLN A 225 3.42 -11.60 13.99
N ASP A 226 4.21 -11.05 13.06
CA ASP A 226 4.56 -9.62 13.08
C ASP A 226 3.30 -8.74 13.06
N VAL A 227 2.32 -9.06 12.22
CA VAL A 227 1.02 -8.36 12.18
C VAL A 227 0.22 -8.54 13.47
N ALA A 228 0.24 -9.74 14.07
CA ALA A 228 -0.42 -9.99 15.35
C ALA A 228 0.23 -9.21 16.51
N GLU A 229 1.55 -9.07 16.51
CA GLU A 229 2.29 -8.27 17.50
C GLU A 229 1.97 -6.78 17.36
N LEU A 230 1.88 -6.26 16.13
CA LEU A 230 1.42 -4.89 15.87
C LEU A 230 0.00 -4.64 16.41
N ALA A 231 -0.87 -5.64 16.35
CA ALA A 231 -2.21 -5.60 16.94
C ALA A 231 -2.17 -5.68 18.48
N GLY A 232 -1.26 -6.47 19.05
CA GLY A 232 -1.08 -6.62 20.49
C GLY A 232 -0.56 -5.35 21.18
N LEU A 233 0.34 -4.62 20.51
CA LEU A 233 0.78 -3.28 20.96
C LEU A 233 -0.38 -2.26 21.02
N ALA A 234 -1.51 -2.54 20.38
CA ALA A 234 -2.73 -1.72 20.46
C ALA A 234 -3.57 -2.00 21.72
N ILE A 235 -3.32 -3.11 22.43
CA ILE A 235 -4.13 -3.58 23.57
C ILE A 235 -3.40 -3.35 24.92
N ASP A 236 -2.07 -3.42 24.95
CA ASP A 236 -1.28 -3.44 26.20
C ASP A 236 -0.89 -2.07 26.80
N VAL A 237 -1.69 -1.01 26.59
CA VAL A 237 -1.39 0.31 27.18
C VAL A 237 -2.60 0.87 27.93
N ASP A 238 -2.83 0.34 29.12
CA ASP A 238 -3.49 1.03 30.25
C ASP A 238 -2.45 1.78 31.11
#